data_AF-A0A962LN81-F1
#
_entry.id   AF-A0A962LN81-F1
#
_cell.length_a   1.000
_cell.length_b   1.000
_cell.length_c   1.000
_cell.angle_alpha   90.00
_cell.angle_beta   90.00
_cell.angle_gamma   90.00
#
_symmetry.space_group_name_H-M   'P 1'
#
loop_
_entity.id
_entity.type
_entity.pdbx_description
1 polymer ?
#
loop_
_entity_poly.entity_id
_entity_poly.type
_entity_poly.pdbx_seq_one_letter_code
_entity_poly.pdbx_strand_id
1 'polypeptide(L)'
;MLSDAIQQYVEHHRALGYKYRTQSGLLRNFAVYAEAQGDEVVRTQRALDWARQAPSPQQRRNRLLTLRRFAQAMQAEDARYQVPPSDAFGRVAFTRRISIPPRRLSHCCRQRHA
;
A
#
# COMPACT_ATOMS: atom_id res chain seq x y z
N MET A 1 -22.41 -4.51 4.43
CA MET A 1 -22.07 -3.51 3.40
C MET A 1 -20.68 -2.97 3.67
N LEU A 2 -19.88 -2.73 2.62
CA LEU A 2 -18.50 -2.28 2.75
C LEU A 2 -18.40 -0.86 3.34
N SER A 3 -19.39 -0.02 3.03
CA SER A 3 -19.53 1.33 3.58
C SER A 3 -19.63 1.36 5.11
N ASP A 4 -20.28 0.36 5.71
CA ASP A 4 -20.44 0.25 7.17
C ASP A 4 -19.13 -0.12 7.87
N ALA A 5 -18.42 -1.14 7.36
CA ALA A 5 -17.09 -1.51 7.86
C ALA A 5 -16.09 -0.34 7.80
N ILE A 6 -16.16 0.46 6.74
CA ILE A 6 -15.34 1.67 6.59
C ILE A 6 -15.72 2.73 7.62
N GLN A 7 -17.01 2.92 7.89
CA GLN A 7 -17.47 3.87 8.90
C GLN A 7 -16.95 3.48 10.29
N GLN A 8 -17.16 2.22 10.70
CA GLN A 8 -16.68 1.71 11.99
C GLN A 8 -15.16 1.88 12.13
N TYR A 9 -14.40 1.56 11.07
CA TYR A 9 -12.95 1.72 11.07
C TYR A 9 -12.50 3.19 11.21
N VAL A 10 -13.22 4.12 10.55
CA VAL A 10 -12.95 5.56 10.66
C VAL A 10 -13.29 6.08 12.06
N GLU A 11 -14.40 5.64 12.65
CA GLU A 11 -14.81 6.00 14.00
C GLU A 11 -13.81 5.50 15.04
N HIS A 12 -13.34 4.26 14.89
CA HIS A 12 -12.29 3.70 15.74
C HIS A 12 -11.02 4.57 15.70
N HIS A 13 -10.56 4.98 14.51
CA HIS A 13 -9.40 5.87 14.39
C HIS A 13 -9.65 7.27 14.95
N ARG A 14 -10.87 7.79 14.85
CA ARG A 14 -11.23 9.10 15.43
C ARG A 14 -11.27 9.04 16.96
N ALA A 15 -11.74 7.95 17.55
CA ALA A 15 -11.73 7.73 18.99
C ALA A 15 -10.30 7.75 19.57
N LEU A 16 -9.31 7.31 18.78
CA LEU A 16 -7.88 7.40 19.11
C LEU A 16 -7.29 8.82 18.94
N GLY A 17 -8.10 9.83 18.58
CA GLY A 17 -7.68 11.22 18.43
C GLY A 17 -7.17 11.59 17.03
N TYR A 18 -7.22 10.68 16.05
CA TYR A 18 -6.81 11.01 14.67
C TYR A 18 -7.91 11.76 13.93
N LYS A 19 -7.55 12.86 13.26
CA LYS A 19 -8.50 13.64 12.43
C LYS A 19 -9.08 12.82 11.26
N TYR A 20 -8.29 11.92 10.67
CA TYR A 20 -8.66 10.96 9.61
C TYR A 20 -9.50 11.50 8.43
N ARG A 21 -9.47 12.81 8.16
CA ARG A 21 -10.38 13.47 7.20
C ARG A 21 -10.15 12.99 5.77
N THR A 22 -8.92 13.10 5.27
CA THR A 22 -8.57 12.69 3.91
C THR A 22 -8.75 11.19 3.68
N GLN A 23 -8.32 10.37 4.63
CA GLN A 23 -8.42 8.92 4.56
C GLN A 23 -9.89 8.48 4.55
N SER A 24 -10.72 9.06 5.42
CA SER A 24 -12.16 8.77 5.45
C SER A 24 -12.86 9.08 4.13
N GLY A 25 -12.53 10.20 3.49
CA GLY A 25 -13.07 10.53 2.16
C GLY A 25 -12.64 9.54 1.07
N LEU A 26 -11.37 9.13 1.07
CA LEU A 26 -10.85 8.14 0.13
C LEU A 26 -11.50 6.76 0.31
N LEU A 27 -11.61 6.29 1.56
CA LEU A 27 -12.24 5.00 1.86
C LEU A 27 -13.71 5.01 1.47
N ARG A 28 -14.46 6.07 1.81
CA ARG A 28 -15.88 6.19 1.43
C ARG A 28 -16.06 6.21 -0.10
N ASN A 29 -15.21 6.91 -0.83
CA ASN A 29 -15.26 6.91 -2.30
C ASN A 29 -14.99 5.52 -2.89
N PHE A 30 -14.05 4.76 -2.31
CA PHE A 30 -13.84 3.37 -2.69
C PHE A 30 -15.05 2.49 -2.36
N ALA A 31 -15.68 2.67 -1.20
CA ALA A 31 -16.86 1.91 -0.80
C ALA A 31 -17.97 2.02 -1.85
N VAL A 32 -18.29 3.25 -2.26
CA VAL A 32 -19.29 3.52 -3.31
C VAL A 32 -18.90 2.86 -4.63
N TYR A 33 -17.62 2.94 -5.02
CA TYR A 33 -17.13 2.33 -6.26
C TYR A 33 -17.22 0.79 -6.23
N ALA A 34 -16.85 0.17 -5.11
CA ALA A 34 -16.87 -1.28 -4.94
C ALA A 34 -18.32 -1.82 -4.83
N GLU A 35 -19.17 -1.14 -4.07
CA GLU A 35 -20.58 -1.51 -3.92
C GLU A 35 -21.35 -1.34 -5.24
N ALA A 36 -21.06 -0.29 -6.03
CA ALA A 36 -21.62 -0.13 -7.37
C ALA A 36 -21.25 -1.27 -8.34
N GLN A 37 -20.23 -2.06 -7.99
CA GLN A 37 -19.76 -3.21 -8.76
C GLN A 37 -20.17 -4.55 -8.13
N GLY A 38 -20.97 -4.53 -7.06
CA GLY A 38 -21.41 -5.71 -6.33
C GLY A 38 -20.36 -6.33 -5.40
N ASP A 39 -19.28 -5.60 -5.09
CA ASP A 39 -18.26 -6.08 -4.16
C ASP A 39 -18.63 -5.74 -2.71
N GLU A 40 -18.72 -6.76 -1.86
CA GLU A 40 -18.99 -6.60 -0.43
C GLU A 40 -17.71 -6.54 0.43
N VAL A 41 -16.58 -6.96 -0.14
CA VAL A 41 -15.26 -7.02 0.51
C VAL A 41 -14.21 -6.35 -0.36
N VAL A 42 -13.08 -5.96 0.25
CA VAL A 42 -11.96 -5.43 -0.53
C VAL A 42 -11.37 -6.54 -1.40
N ARG A 43 -11.51 -6.41 -2.72
CA ARG A 43 -10.85 -7.26 -3.70
C ARG A 43 -9.61 -6.57 -4.27
N THR A 44 -8.53 -7.34 -4.47
CA THR A 44 -7.26 -6.78 -4.96
C THR A 44 -7.41 -6.12 -6.32
N GLN A 45 -8.06 -6.78 -7.27
CA GLN A 45 -8.28 -6.21 -8.62
C GLN A 45 -9.08 -4.90 -8.56
N ARG A 46 -10.19 -4.88 -7.81
CA ARG A 46 -11.02 -3.68 -7.67
C ARG A 46 -10.27 -2.52 -7.02
N ALA A 47 -9.44 -2.79 -6.01
CA ALA A 47 -8.61 -1.79 -5.38
C ALA A 47 -7.58 -1.19 -6.36
N LEU A 48 -7.00 -2.01 -7.23
CA LEU A 48 -6.06 -1.56 -8.26
C LEU A 48 -6.76 -0.71 -9.32
N ASP A 49 -7.92 -1.14 -9.82
CA ASP A 49 -8.68 -0.40 -10.83
C ASP A 49 -9.20 0.94 -10.29
N TRP A 50 -9.67 0.97 -9.05
CA TRP A 50 -10.05 2.21 -8.39
C TRP A 50 -8.85 3.16 -8.20
N ALA A 51 -7.72 2.62 -7.76
CA ALA A 51 -6.52 3.43 -7.56
C ALA A 51 -5.98 3.98 -8.89
N ARG A 52 -6.07 3.23 -10.00
CA ARG A 52 -5.67 3.66 -11.36
C ARG A 52 -6.41 4.90 -11.85
N GLN A 53 -7.64 5.13 -11.39
CA GLN A 53 -8.46 6.30 -11.77
C GLN A 53 -7.90 7.63 -11.24
N ALA A 54 -6.92 7.64 -10.33
CA ALA A 54 -6.28 8.88 -9.93
C ALA A 54 -5.38 9.46 -11.05
N PRO A 55 -5.33 10.80 -11.21
CA PRO A 55 -4.61 11.42 -12.32
C PRO A 55 -3.09 11.35 -12.17
N SER A 56 -2.55 11.48 -10.95
CA SER A 56 -1.10 11.45 -10.70
C SER A 56 -0.63 10.10 -10.12
N PRO A 57 0.58 9.62 -10.48
CA PRO A 57 1.16 8.39 -9.90
C PRO A 57 1.26 8.42 -8.38
N GLN A 58 1.59 9.58 -7.80
CA GLN A 58 1.65 9.76 -6.35
C GLN A 58 0.27 9.61 -5.69
N GLN A 59 -0.79 10.14 -6.31
CA GLN A 59 -2.15 9.95 -5.82
C GLN A 59 -2.61 8.49 -5.95
N ARG A 60 -2.28 7.80 -7.06
CA ARG A 60 -2.57 6.36 -7.23
C ARG A 60 -1.96 5.55 -6.09
N ARG A 61 -0.68 5.80 -5.78
CA ARG A 61 0.02 5.16 -4.66
C ARG A 61 -0.61 5.51 -3.31
N ASN A 62 -0.91 6.78 -3.04
CA ASN A 62 -1.50 7.19 -1.76
C ASN A 62 -2.88 6.56 -1.54
N ARG A 63 -3.71 6.48 -2.59
CA ARG A 63 -5.00 5.80 -2.59
C ARG A 63 -4.83 4.32 -2.25
N LEU A 64 -3.93 3.63 -2.93
CA LEU A 64 -3.67 2.21 -2.71
C LEU A 64 -3.17 1.93 -1.29
N LEU A 65 -2.22 2.73 -0.79
CA LEU A 65 -1.68 2.55 0.56
C LEU A 65 -2.71 2.83 1.65
N THR A 66 -3.65 3.76 1.42
CA THR A 66 -4.75 4.02 2.36
C THR A 66 -5.69 2.83 2.42
N LEU A 67 -6.09 2.29 1.26
CA LEU A 67 -6.90 1.08 1.19
C LEU A 67 -6.21 -0.14 1.77
N ARG A 68 -4.90 -0.29 1.53
CA ARG A 68 -4.13 -1.42 2.03
C ARG A 68 -4.17 -1.50 3.55
N ARG A 69 -4.01 -0.37 4.26
CA ARG A 69 -4.07 -0.35 5.74
C ARG A 69 -5.44 -0.78 6.25
N PHE A 70 -6.51 -0.28 5.63
CA PHE A 70 -7.87 -0.70 5.94
C PHE A 70 -8.06 -2.20 5.68
N ALA A 71 -7.65 -2.70 4.51
CA ALA A 71 -7.76 -4.11 4.16
C ALA A 71 -6.97 -5.02 5.11
N GLN A 72 -5.79 -4.59 5.58
CA GLN A 72 -5.02 -5.33 6.58
C GLN A 72 -5.73 -5.40 7.93
N ALA A 73 -6.33 -4.29 8.38
CA ALA A 73 -7.11 -4.28 9.61
C ALA A 73 -8.36 -5.17 9.50
N MET A 74 -9.08 -5.10 8.38
CA MET A 74 -10.26 -5.93 8.15
C MET A 74 -9.91 -7.40 7.95
N GLN A 75 -8.75 -7.74 7.37
CA GLN A 75 -8.33 -9.12 7.21
C GLN A 75 -8.09 -9.83 8.55
N ALA A 76 -7.68 -9.10 9.58
CA ALA A 76 -7.53 -9.65 10.93
C ALA A 76 -8.89 -10.09 11.52
N GLU A 77 -9.97 -9.36 11.17
CA GLU A 77 -11.33 -9.65 11.62
C GLU A 77 -12.06 -10.64 10.70
N ASP A 78 -11.81 -10.57 9.39
CA ASP A 78 -12.47 -11.36 8.36
C ASP A 78 -11.51 -11.71 7.22
N ALA A 79 -11.17 -12.99 7.11
CA ALA A 79 -10.23 -13.52 6.12
C ALA A 79 -10.69 -13.34 4.65
N ARG A 80 -11.95 -12.96 4.40
CA ARG A 80 -12.45 -12.67 3.04
C ARG A 80 -11.87 -11.40 2.44
N TYR A 81 -11.31 -10.51 3.26
CA TYR A 81 -10.67 -9.29 2.79
C TYR A 81 -9.30 -9.59 2.15
N GLN A 82 -9.11 -9.09 0.92
CA GLN A 82 -7.84 -9.22 0.21
C GLN A 82 -7.01 -7.96 0.36
N VAL A 83 -5.73 -8.14 0.67
CA VAL A 83 -4.78 -7.03 0.81
C VAL A 83 -4.04 -6.80 -0.51
N PRO A 84 -4.24 -5.66 -1.19
CA PRO A 84 -3.57 -5.41 -2.46
C PRO A 84 -2.05 -5.19 -2.28
N PRO A 85 -1.21 -5.61 -3.25
CA PRO A 85 0.25 -5.48 -3.17
C PRO A 85 0.69 -4.01 -3.14
N SER A 86 1.63 -3.66 -2.25
CA SER A 86 2.06 -2.27 -2.00
C SER A 86 2.83 -1.63 -3.17
N ASP A 87 3.38 -2.45 -4.04
CA ASP A 87 4.30 -2.10 -5.12
C ASP A 87 3.62 -2.07 -6.50
N ALA A 88 2.29 -2.23 -6.56
CA ALA A 88 1.53 -2.26 -7.80
C ALA A 88 1.62 -0.97 -8.66
N PHE A 89 1.96 0.17 -8.05
CA PHE A 89 2.19 1.45 -8.75
C PHE A 89 3.68 1.85 -8.75
N GLY A 90 4.57 0.89 -8.56
CA GLY A 90 6.00 1.09 -8.42
C GLY A 90 6.39 1.49 -6.99
N ARG A 91 7.50 0.92 -6.51
CA ARG A 91 8.26 1.59 -5.45
C ARG A 91 8.81 2.85 -6.09
N VAL A 92 8.58 4.02 -5.48
CA VAL A 92 9.53 5.12 -5.71
C VAL A 92 10.83 4.58 -5.14
N ALA A 93 11.68 4.05 -6.02
CA ALA A 93 13.01 3.63 -5.66
C ALA A 93 13.71 4.91 -5.23
N PHE A 94 13.67 5.21 -3.94
CA PHE A 94 14.71 6.02 -3.34
C PHE A 94 15.95 5.14 -3.47
N THR A 95 16.57 5.18 -4.65
CA THR A 95 17.94 4.71 -4.79
C THR A 95 18.72 5.64 -3.90
N ARG A 96 18.91 5.25 -2.63
CA ARG A 96 20.12 5.68 -1.95
C ARG A 96 21.19 5.16 -2.89
N ARG A 97 21.81 6.06 -3.65
CA ARG A 97 23.11 5.82 -4.25
C ARG A 97 24.05 5.53 -3.08
N ILE A 98 23.98 4.32 -2.55
CA ILE A 98 25.07 3.73 -1.81
C ILE A 98 26.04 3.41 -2.93
N SER A 99 26.93 4.36 -3.19
CA SER A 99 28.15 4.11 -3.94
C SER A 99 28.90 3.04 -3.15
N ILE A 100 28.64 1.76 -3.44
CA ILE A 100 29.45 0.66 -2.91
C ILE A 100 30.79 0.81 -3.65
N PRO A 101 31.88 1.23 -2.98
CA PRO A 101 33.16 1.30 -3.65
C PRO A 101 33.56 -0.13 -4.05
N PRO A 102 34.13 -0.35 -5.25
CA PRO A 102 34.59 -1.68 -5.63
C PRO A 102 35.65 -2.12 -4.62
N ARG A 103 35.42 -3.27 -3.98
CA ARG A 103 36.44 -3.95 -3.17
C ARG A 103 37.61 -4.23 -4.09
N ARG A 104 38.72 -3.50 -3.92
CA ARG A 104 40.01 -3.84 -4.53
C ARG A 104 40.39 -5.21 -3.99
N LEU A 105 40.25 -6.24 -4.83
CA LEU A 105 40.91 -7.52 -4.63
C LEU A 105 42.42 -7.23 -4.69
N SER A 106 43.03 -7.13 -3.51
CA SER A 106 44.48 -7.09 -3.40
C SER A 106 44.98 -8.47 -3.81
N HIS A 107 45.49 -8.56 -5.05
CA HIS A 107 46.34 -9.68 -5.46
C HIS A 107 47.58 -9.65 -4.57
N CYS A 108 47.55 -10.42 -3.49
CA CYS A 108 48.73 -10.73 -2.71
C CYS A 108 49.54 -11.73 -3.55
N CYS A 109 50.47 -11.20 -4.35
CA CYS A 109 51.47 -11.97 -5.07
C CYS A 109 52.40 -12.61 -4.02
N ARG A 110 52.10 -13.87 -3.66
CA ARG A 110 52.92 -14.65 -2.75
C ARG A 110 54.06 -15.29 -3.54
N GLN A 111 55.25 -14.76 -3.32
CA GLN A 111 56.56 -15.35 -3.62
C GLN A 111 56.63 -16.83 -3.22
N ARG A 112 57.20 -17.68 -4.08
CA ARG A 112 58.05 -18.85 -3.74
C ARG A 112 58.98 -19.15 -4.94
N HIS A 113 60.27 -18.86 -4.79
CA HIS A 113 61.38 -19.80 -4.60
C HIS A 113 61.88 -20.50 -5.88
N ALA A 114 63.08 -20.09 -6.30
CA ALA A 114 64.18 -20.98 -6.63
C ALA A 114 65.45 -20.34 -6.05
#